data_AF-A0A3B8XB37-F1
#
_entry.id   AF-A0A3B8XB37-F1
#
_cell.length_a   1.000
_cell.length_b   1.000
_cell.length_c   1.000
_cell.angle_alpha   90.00
_cell.angle_beta   90.00
_cell.angle_gamma   90.00
#
_symmetry.space_group_name_H-M   'P 1'
#
loop_
_entity.id
_entity.type
_entity.pdbx_description
1 polymer ?
#
loop_
_entity_poly.entity_id
_entity_poly.type
_entity_poly.pdbx_seq_one_letter_code
_entity_poly.pdbx_strand_id
1 'polypeptide(L)' 'TMLHSIATGNMLPAGVRTVCVDINPAVVTKLADRGSWQSIGLVTDVESFLRELALVIETGSHG' A
#
# COMPACT_ATOMS: atom_id res chain seq x y z
N THR A 1 7.29 2.32 5.71
CA THR A 1 8.75 2.15 5.93
C THR A 1 9.11 0.70 5.64
N MET A 2 10.16 0.42 4.84
CA MET A 2 10.44 -0.91 4.28
C MET A 2 10.40 -2.07 5.31
N LEU A 3 11.25 -2.04 6.35
CA LEU A 3 11.40 -3.16 7.28
C LEU A 3 10.12 -3.43 8.08
N HIS A 4 9.47 -2.37 8.57
CA HIS A 4 8.20 -2.51 9.29
C HIS A 4 7.11 -3.06 8.38
N SER A 5 7.02 -2.60 7.13
CA SER A 5 6.01 -3.13 6.19
C SER A 5 6.19 -4.62 5.93
N ILE A 6 7.44 -5.11 5.82
CA ILE A 6 7.73 -6.55 5.66
C ILE A 6 7.36 -7.32 6.93
N ALA A 7 7.78 -6.83 8.10
CA ALA A 7 7.47 -7.47 9.38
C ALA A 7 5.95 -7.55 9.61
N THR A 8 5.23 -6.44 9.39
CA THR A 8 3.77 -6.39 9.47
C THR A 8 3.13 -7.37 8.48
N GLY A 9 3.55 -7.36 7.22
CA GLY A 9 3.03 -8.28 6.20
C GLY A 9 3.18 -9.75 6.60
N ASN A 10 4.31 -10.11 7.22
CA ASN A 10 4.55 -11.47 7.73
C ASN A 10 3.62 -11.89 8.86
N MET A 11 3.11 -10.94 9.65
CA MET A 11 2.22 -11.21 10.78
C MET A 11 0.73 -11.15 10.42
N LEU A 12 0.38 -10.66 9.22
CA LEU A 12 -1.00 -10.55 8.78
C LEU A 12 -1.53 -11.88 8.21
N PRO A 13 -2.75 -12.32 8.59
CA PRO A 13 -3.42 -13.44 7.94
C PRO A 13 -3.66 -13.19 6.44
N ALA A 14 -3.72 -14.26 5.66
CA ALA A 14 -3.94 -14.21 4.20
C ALA A 14 -5.24 -13.49 3.76
N GLY A 15 -6.23 -13.37 4.64
CA GLY A 15 -7.48 -12.66 4.35
C GLY A 15 -7.37 -11.13 4.39
N VAL A 16 -6.27 -10.57 4.88
CA VAL A 16 -6.10 -9.12 5.04
C VAL A 16 -5.64 -8.50 3.72
N ARG A 17 -6.45 -7.59 3.17
CA ARG A 17 -6.05 -6.78 2.01
C ARG A 17 -5.02 -5.76 2.42
N THR A 18 -3.95 -5.66 1.64
CA THR A 18 -2.84 -4.74 1.89
C THR A 18 -2.59 -3.86 0.67
N VAL A 19 -2.17 -2.62 0.93
CA VAL A 19 -1.69 -1.69 -0.10
C VAL A 19 -0.30 -1.22 0.33
N CYS A 20 0.69 -1.47 -0.51
CA CYS A 20 2.06 -0.99 -0.31
C CYS A 20 2.31 0.21 -1.22
N VAL A 21 2.69 1.34 -0.63
CA VAL A 21 3.10 2.55 -1.35
C VAL A 21 4.54 2.85 -0.96
N ASP A 22 5.45 2.79 -1.92
CA ASP A 22 6.86 3.10 -1.72
C ASP A 22 7.48 3.57 -3.04
N ILE A 23 8.40 4.53 -2.99
CA ILE A 23 9.08 5.02 -4.20
C ILE A 23 10.08 4.00 -4.75
N ASN A 24 10.52 3.05 -3.91
CA ASN A 24 11.47 2.01 -4.30
C ASN A 24 10.73 0.76 -4.82
N PRO A 25 10.85 0.41 -6.11
CA PRO A 25 10.16 -0.75 -6.70
C PRO A 25 10.56 -2.09 -6.05
N ALA A 26 11.77 -2.20 -5.49
CA ALA A 26 12.22 -3.42 -4.81
C ALA A 26 11.46 -3.68 -3.50
N VAL A 27 11.01 -2.63 -2.81
CA VAL A 27 10.20 -2.76 -1.58
C VAL A 27 8.79 -3.21 -1.92
N VAL A 28 8.20 -2.58 -2.94
CA VAL A 28 6.85 -2.90 -3.42
C VAL A 28 6.76 -4.34 -3.89
N THR A 29 7.73 -4.81 -4.68
CA THR A 29 7.78 -6.20 -5.18
C THR A 29 7.76 -7.20 -4.02
N LYS A 30 8.64 -7.02 -3.02
CA LYS A 30 8.73 -7.91 -1.85
C LYS A 30 7.42 -8.03 -1.06
N LEU A 31 6.59 -7.00 -1.07
CA LEU A 31 5.31 -6.99 -0.35
C LEU A 31 4.15 -7.46 -1.23
N ALA A 32 4.21 -7.20 -2.54
CA ALA A 32 3.22 -7.62 -3.52
C ALA A 32 3.28 -9.11 -3.86
N ASP A 33 4.42 -9.77 -3.60
CA ASP A 33 4.61 -11.21 -3.81
C ASP A 33 3.72 -12.12 -2.92
N ARG A 34 2.93 -11.54 -2.00
CA ARG A 34 1.95 -12.27 -1.16
C ARG A 34 0.69 -12.71 -1.92
N GLY A 35 0.66 -12.53 -3.24
CA GLY A 35 -0.43 -12.95 -4.12
C GLY A 35 -1.27 -11.76 -4.57
N SER A 36 -1.52 -11.67 -5.88
CA SER A 36 -2.16 -10.52 -6.54
C SER A 36 -3.56 -10.17 -6.02
N TRP A 37 -4.25 -11.10 -5.35
CA TRP A 37 -5.56 -10.86 -4.74
C TRP A 37 -5.49 -10.26 -3.32
N GLN A 38 -4.36 -10.42 -2.62
CA GLN A 38 -4.18 -10.03 -1.22
C GLN A 38 -3.43 -8.71 -1.06
N SER A 39 -2.60 -8.34 -2.04
CA SER A 39 -1.74 -7.16 -1.96
C SER A 39 -1.70 -6.35 -3.26
N ILE A 40 -1.87 -5.04 -3.14
CA ILE A 40 -1.67 -4.08 -4.23
C ILE A 40 -0.38 -3.30 -3.97
N GLY A 41 0.46 -3.17 -4.98
CA GLY A 41 1.72 -2.42 -4.91
C GLY A 41 1.68 -1.16 -5.79
N LEU A 42 2.05 -0.01 -5.23
CA LEU A 42 2.13 1.28 -5.92
C LEU A 42 3.54 1.85 -5.78
N VAL A 43 4.22 2.01 -6.93
CA VAL A 43 5.54 2.66 -6.99
C VAL A 43 5.35 4.15 -7.24
N THR A 44 5.28 4.93 -6.17
CA THR A 44 5.06 6.38 -6.24
C THR A 44 5.61 7.07 -4.99
N ASP A 45 5.80 8.38 -5.08
CA ASP A 45 6.03 9.20 -3.90
C ASP A 45 4.83 9.14 -2.93
N VAL A 46 5.14 9.01 -1.64
CA VAL A 46 4.12 8.78 -0.59
C VAL A 46 3.36 10.05 -0.25
N GLU A 47 4.00 11.22 -0.31
CA GLU A 47 3.35 12.50 -0.01
C GLU A 47 2.29 12.80 -1.06
N SER A 48 2.67 12.69 -2.33
CA SER A 48 1.75 12.87 -3.47
C SER A 48 0.57 11.90 -3.40
N PHE A 49 0.82 10.62 -3.13
CA PHE A 49 -0.25 9.63 -2.98
C PHE A 49 -1.24 9.99 -1.87
N LEU A 50 -0.75 10.36 -0.68
CA LEU A 50 -1.61 10.70 0.45
C LEU A 50 -2.41 11.97 0.19
N ARG A 51 -1.84 12.94 -0.52
CA ARG A 51 -2.54 14.17 -0.91
C ARG A 51 -3.72 13.87 -1.83
N GLU A 52 -3.50 13.10 -2.89
CA GLU A 52 -4.57 12.72 -3.82
C GLU A 52 -5.62 11.83 -3.14
N LEU A 53 -5.19 10.90 -2.28
CA LEU A 53 -6.11 10.06 -1.51
C LEU A 53 -7.02 10.90 -0.61
N ALA A 54 -6.47 11.91 0.10
CA ALA A 54 -7.25 12.81 0.93
C ALA A 54 -8.29 13.58 0.09
N LEU A 55 -7.87 14.15 -1.04
CA LEU A 55 -8.78 14.86 -1.95
C LEU A 55 -9.94 13.98 -2.44
N VAL A 56 -9.66 12.73 -2.82
CA VAL A 56 -10.69 11.79 -3.28
C VAL A 56 -11.64 11.40 -2.13
N ILE A 57 -11.12 11.16 -0.93
CA ILE A 57 -11.94 10.81 0.23
C ILE A 57 -12.87 11.97 0.62
N GLU A 58 -12.36 13.21 0.62
CA GLU A 58 -13.14 14.40 0.96
C GLU A 58 -14.22 14.70 -0.09
N THR A 59 -13.89 14.60 -1.37
CA THR A 59 -14.87 14.79 -2.47
C THR A 59 -15.92 13.69 -2.53
N GLY A 60 -15.54 12.44 -2.20
CA GLY A 60 -16.46 11.31 -2.13
C GLY A 60 -17.35 11.29 -0.88
N SER A 61 -17.02 12.05 0.17
CA SER A 61 -17.80 12.14 1.42
C SER A 61 -19.00 13.11 1.33
N HIS A 62 -19.18 13.79 0.20
CA HIS A 62 -20.32 14.67 -0.09
C HIS A 62 -21.36 14.04 -1.04
N GLY A 63 -21.30 12.72 -1.27
CA GLY A 63 -22.28 11.94 -2.05
C GLY A 63 -23.30 11.23 -1.18
#